data_AF-A0A4T0BRD2-F1
#
_entry.id   AF-A0A4T0BRD2-F1
#
_cell.length_a   1.000
_cell.length_b   1.000
_cell.length_c   1.000
_cell.angle_alpha   90.00
_cell.angle_beta   90.00
_cell.angle_gamma   90.00
#
_symmetry.space_group_name_H-M   'P 1'
#
loop_
_entity.id
_entity.type
_entity.pdbx_description
1 polymer ?
#
loop_
_entity_poly.entity_id
_entity_poly.type
_entity_poly.pdbx_seq_one_letter_code
_entity_poly.pdbx_strand_id
1 'polypeptide(L)'
;MYTSIALLAASAGLATAATSYKASFTQYGSTDTWGSGNCNVATTACGFYTSVRYLPLFLLPSSGILRPGTTLLTPPPQPGYSAAVSQNEFGVGTGAGAGPACGTCWKLTASTDSSGNSLSFGAPIVVQVTNLCPAESNPLCAQNGLTGTNQYGANLNFDLCIDSGASAALFGSTGVGLAVGSAEQVDCSSWSGKVVS
;
A
#
# COMPACT_ATOMS: atom_id res chain seq x y z
N MET A 1 -37.13 -49.36 -2.32
CA MET A 1 -36.51 -48.66 -1.17
C MET A 1 -35.27 -47.97 -1.71
N TYR A 2 -35.30 -46.64 -1.84
CA TYR A 2 -34.22 -45.83 -2.42
C TYR A 2 -33.33 -45.33 -1.30
N THR A 3 -32.08 -45.78 -1.27
CA THR A 3 -31.07 -45.31 -0.32
C THR A 3 -30.43 -44.04 -0.89
N SER A 4 -30.76 -42.90 -0.29
CA SER A 4 -30.18 -41.60 -0.63
C SER A 4 -28.70 -41.56 -0.23
N ILE A 5 -27.84 -41.28 -1.21
CA ILE A 5 -26.42 -41.02 -1.04
C ILE A 5 -26.27 -39.58 -0.53
N ALA A 6 -25.81 -39.40 0.70
CA ALA A 6 -25.37 -38.09 1.19
C ALA A 6 -23.87 -37.93 0.88
N LEU A 7 -23.54 -37.23 -0.21
CA LEU A 7 -22.19 -36.67 -0.40
C LEU A 7 -22.04 -35.48 0.56
N LEU A 8 -21.29 -35.66 1.64
CA LEU A 8 -20.70 -34.52 2.35
C LEU A 8 -19.54 -33.98 1.51
N ALA A 9 -19.78 -32.86 0.82
CA ALA A 9 -18.71 -32.06 0.24
C ALA A 9 -17.96 -31.34 1.38
N ALA A 10 -16.81 -31.87 1.78
CA ALA A 10 -15.86 -31.15 2.62
C ALA A 10 -15.17 -30.09 1.76
N SER A 11 -15.63 -28.84 1.86
CA SER A 11 -14.93 -27.68 1.28
C SER A 11 -13.68 -27.40 2.11
N ALA A 12 -12.56 -28.05 1.78
CA ALA A 12 -11.24 -27.64 2.22
C ALA A 12 -10.92 -26.30 1.54
N GLY A 13 -11.07 -25.20 2.28
CA GLY A 13 -10.58 -23.90 1.84
C GLY A 13 -9.06 -23.98 1.67
N LEU A 14 -8.59 -23.92 0.43
CA LEU A 14 -7.18 -23.68 0.16
C LEU A 14 -6.86 -22.28 0.63
N ALA A 15 -6.19 -22.16 1.78
CA ALA A 15 -5.45 -20.95 2.12
C ALA A 15 -4.28 -20.87 1.13
N THR A 16 -4.44 -20.12 0.06
CA THR A 16 -3.33 -19.72 -0.81
C THR A 16 -2.33 -19.00 0.09
N ALA A 17 -1.13 -19.56 0.28
CA ALA A 17 -0.08 -18.87 0.99
C ALA A 17 0.17 -17.53 0.27
N ALA A 18 0.03 -16.41 0.99
CA ALA A 18 0.31 -15.10 0.43
C ALA A 18 1.77 -15.07 -0.04
N THR A 19 1.99 -14.81 -1.33
CA THR A 19 3.35 -14.72 -1.88
C THR A 19 4.02 -13.48 -1.31
N SER A 20 5.13 -13.69 -0.60
CA SER A 20 5.96 -12.63 -0.03
C SER A 20 7.14 -12.36 -0.96
N TYR A 21 7.30 -11.12 -1.41
CA TYR A 21 8.40 -10.68 -2.25
C TYR A 21 9.36 -9.81 -1.47
N LYS A 22 10.65 -9.85 -1.82
CA LYS A 22 11.57 -8.81 -1.37
C LYS A 22 11.26 -7.53 -2.12
N ALA A 23 11.04 -6.44 -1.39
CA ALA A 23 10.63 -5.17 -1.95
C ALA A 23 11.54 -4.02 -1.51
N SER A 24 11.73 -3.04 -2.38
CA SER A 24 12.26 -1.72 -2.02
C SER A 24 11.12 -0.72 -1.93
N PHE A 25 11.31 0.27 -1.06
CA PHE A 25 10.33 1.29 -0.76
C PHE A 25 10.96 2.64 -1.00
N THR A 26 10.28 3.49 -1.75
CA THR A 26 10.63 4.90 -1.96
C THR A 26 9.43 5.77 -1.68
N GLN A 27 9.53 7.08 -1.97
CA GLN A 27 8.45 8.02 -1.79
C GLN A 27 8.38 9.02 -2.93
N TYR A 28 7.15 9.43 -3.28
CA TYR A 28 6.88 10.47 -4.26
C TYR A 28 5.65 11.28 -3.86
N GLY A 29 5.58 12.54 -4.29
CA GLY A 29 4.42 13.41 -4.04
C GLY A 29 4.78 14.87 -3.87
N SER A 30 3.80 15.69 -3.50
CA SER A 30 3.86 17.16 -3.55
C SER A 30 4.94 17.84 -2.69
N THR A 31 5.58 17.10 -1.80
CA THR A 31 6.65 17.60 -0.92
C THR A 31 7.94 16.80 -1.05
N ASP A 32 8.11 16.03 -2.12
CA ASP A 32 9.40 15.40 -2.38
C ASP A 32 10.45 16.44 -2.82
N THR A 33 11.72 16.05 -2.74
CA THR A 33 12.85 16.94 -3.10
C THR A 33 12.97 17.15 -4.62
N TRP A 34 12.24 16.37 -5.42
CA TRP A 34 12.31 16.37 -6.89
C TRP A 34 11.19 17.16 -7.55
N GLY A 35 10.29 17.77 -6.77
CA GLY A 35 9.21 18.60 -7.27
C GLY A 35 8.10 17.81 -7.94
N SER A 36 7.89 16.54 -7.54
CA SER A 36 6.77 15.75 -8.02
C SER A 36 5.46 16.44 -7.67
N GLY A 37 4.48 16.34 -8.57
CA GLY A 37 3.12 16.78 -8.29
C GLY A 37 2.46 15.93 -7.20
N ASN A 38 1.24 16.32 -6.81
CA ASN A 38 0.42 15.54 -5.88
C ASN A 38 0.20 14.11 -6.42
N CYS A 39 0.57 13.10 -5.63
CA CYS A 39 0.46 11.69 -6.00
C CYS A 39 -0.93 11.09 -5.75
N ASN A 40 -1.80 11.80 -5.04
CA ASN A 40 -3.13 11.36 -4.63
C ASN A 40 -4.23 12.07 -5.44
N VAL A 41 -4.23 11.84 -6.75
CA VAL A 41 -5.12 12.50 -7.72
C VAL A 41 -5.67 11.48 -8.73
N ALA A 42 -6.80 11.78 -9.37
CA ALA A 42 -7.43 10.84 -10.32
C ALA A 42 -6.63 10.61 -11.61
N THR A 43 -5.59 11.41 -11.87
CA THR A 43 -4.73 11.28 -13.06
C THR A 43 -3.63 10.22 -12.91
N THR A 44 -3.63 9.44 -11.81
CA THR A 44 -2.76 8.27 -11.66
C THR A 44 -3.08 7.20 -12.71
N ALA A 45 -2.15 6.28 -12.95
CA ALA A 45 -2.30 5.25 -13.98
C ALA A 45 -3.55 4.37 -13.80
N CYS A 46 -4.05 4.20 -12.56
CA CYS A 46 -5.28 3.45 -12.31
C CYS A 46 -6.57 4.26 -12.51
N GLY A 47 -6.48 5.58 -12.72
CA GLY A 47 -7.65 6.45 -12.90
C GLY A 47 -8.45 6.74 -11.62
N PHE A 48 -7.86 6.45 -10.45
CA PHE A 48 -8.46 6.72 -9.15
C PHE A 48 -7.40 6.98 -8.09
N TYR A 49 -7.83 7.60 -7.00
CA TYR A 49 -6.99 7.89 -5.83
C TYR A 49 -7.71 7.48 -4.55
N THR A 50 -7.11 7.73 -3.39
CA THR A 50 -7.64 7.31 -2.11
C THR A 50 -7.97 8.52 -1.23
N SER A 51 -9.11 8.51 -0.56
CA SER A 51 -9.43 9.58 0.38
C SER A 51 -8.69 9.35 1.69
N VAL A 52 -7.90 10.34 2.10
CA VAL A 52 -7.33 10.41 3.43
C VAL A 52 -8.38 11.01 4.36
N ARG A 53 -8.92 10.21 5.29
CA ARG A 53 -9.81 10.69 6.34
C ARG A 53 -9.17 10.45 7.69
N TYR A 54 -8.31 11.39 8.07
CA TYR A 54 -8.05 11.65 9.48
C TYR A 54 -9.24 12.45 10.00
N LEU A 55 -10.01 11.87 10.92
CA LEU A 55 -10.98 12.67 11.66
C LEU A 55 -10.17 13.79 12.36
N PRO A 56 -10.43 15.08 12.11
CA PRO A 56 -9.72 16.11 12.81
C PRO A 56 -10.00 15.92 14.30
N LEU A 57 -8.95 15.85 15.11
CA LEU A 57 -9.04 15.93 16.57
C LEU A 57 -9.41 17.36 17.01
N PHE A 58 -10.33 18.02 16.32
CA PHE A 58 -10.74 19.39 16.58
C PHE A 58 -12.25 19.48 16.74
N LEU A 59 -12.63 20.05 17.88
CA LEU A 59 -13.97 20.34 18.38
C LEU A 59 -14.71 19.17 19.04
N LEU A 60 -14.10 18.57 20.08
CA LEU A 60 -14.91 18.33 21.27
C LEU A 60 -15.32 19.71 21.80
N PRO A 61 -16.63 20.05 21.89
CA PRO A 61 -17.02 21.25 22.59
C PRO A 61 -16.50 21.15 24.02
N SER A 62 -15.81 22.19 24.49
CA SER A 62 -15.29 22.32 25.86
C SER A 62 -16.35 22.21 26.96
N SER A 63 -17.62 22.07 26.59
CA SER A 63 -18.75 21.83 27.48
C SER A 63 -19.01 20.33 27.58
N GLY A 64 -18.20 19.67 28.39
CA GLY A 64 -18.41 18.28 28.78
C GLY A 64 -19.77 18.07 29.42
N ILE A 65 -20.68 17.45 28.67
CA ILE A 65 -21.72 16.58 29.24
C ILE A 65 -21.47 15.21 28.61
N LEU A 66 -20.54 14.46 29.20
CA LEU A 66 -20.44 13.03 28.99
C LEU A 66 -21.69 12.40 29.62
N ARG A 67 -22.66 12.01 28.79
CA ARG A 67 -23.67 11.04 29.22
C ARG A 67 -22.92 9.73 29.53
N PRO A 68 -23.06 9.16 30.73
CA PRO A 68 -22.49 7.86 31.01
C PRO A 68 -23.16 6.84 30.08
N GLY A 69 -22.39 6.24 29.16
CA GLY A 69 -22.87 5.18 28.26
C GLY A 69 -22.67 5.40 26.77
N THR A 70 -22.17 6.56 26.30
CA THR A 70 -21.84 6.74 24.88
C THR A 70 -20.37 6.38 24.64
N THR A 71 -20.10 5.12 24.29
CA THR A 71 -18.82 4.73 23.69
C THR A 71 -18.61 5.57 22.43
N LEU A 72 -17.51 6.31 22.35
CA LEU A 72 -17.17 7.15 21.20
C LEU A 72 -16.97 6.24 19.98
N LEU A 73 -18.02 6.05 19.17
CA LEU A 73 -17.99 5.29 17.90
C LEU A 73 -17.32 6.10 16.79
N THR A 74 -16.17 6.74 17.06
CA THR A 74 -15.39 7.33 15.96
C THR A 74 -14.86 6.17 15.12
N PRO A 75 -15.19 6.10 13.81
CA PRO A 75 -14.62 5.08 12.96
C PRO A 75 -13.09 5.17 13.02
N PRO A 76 -12.37 4.03 12.92
CA PRO A 76 -10.92 4.04 12.92
C PRO A 76 -10.42 4.96 11.79
N PRO A 77 -9.26 5.62 11.97
CA PRO A 77 -8.68 6.46 10.94
C PRO A 77 -8.60 5.67 9.63
N GLN A 78 -9.01 6.33 8.55
CA GLN A 78 -8.95 5.80 7.19
C GLN A 78 -7.82 6.51 6.46
N PRO A 79 -6.57 6.08 6.68
CA PRO A 79 -5.43 6.75 6.09
C PRO A 79 -5.46 6.69 4.57
N GLY A 80 -6.04 5.64 3.99
CA GLY A 80 -6.09 5.49 2.55
C GLY A 80 -4.71 5.39 1.92
N TYR A 81 -3.76 4.72 2.59
CA TYR A 81 -2.39 4.64 2.10
C TYR A 81 -2.36 4.07 0.68
N SER A 82 -1.66 4.76 -0.21
CA SER A 82 -1.53 4.38 -1.60
C SER A 82 -0.08 4.41 -2.06
N ALA A 83 0.19 3.65 -3.12
CA ALA A 83 1.51 3.53 -3.70
C ALA A 83 1.44 3.32 -5.21
N ALA A 84 2.51 3.69 -5.90
CA ALA A 84 2.83 3.18 -7.22
C ALA A 84 3.63 1.87 -7.08
N VAL A 85 3.35 0.87 -7.91
CA VAL A 85 4.14 -0.38 -7.93
C VAL A 85 4.98 -0.48 -9.21
N SER A 86 6.13 -1.12 -9.11
CA SER A 86 7.04 -1.36 -10.24
C SER A 86 6.34 -2.03 -11.43
N GLN A 87 6.75 -1.66 -12.64
CA GLN A 87 6.08 -2.03 -13.88
C GLN A 87 5.90 -3.54 -14.07
N ASN A 88 6.85 -4.34 -13.58
CA ASN A 88 6.79 -5.80 -13.64
C ASN A 88 5.58 -6.39 -12.90
N GLU A 89 5.15 -5.77 -11.80
CA GLU A 89 3.95 -6.13 -11.06
C GLU A 89 2.73 -5.35 -11.55
N PHE A 90 2.90 -4.07 -11.89
CA PHE A 90 1.80 -3.25 -12.43
C PHE A 90 1.16 -3.90 -13.66
N GLY A 91 1.99 -4.53 -14.51
CA GLY A 91 1.58 -5.42 -15.60
C GLY A 91 1.44 -4.74 -16.97
N VAL A 92 1.47 -3.41 -17.02
CA VAL A 92 1.48 -2.63 -18.29
C VAL A 92 2.44 -1.45 -18.19
N GLY A 93 2.91 -0.96 -19.33
CA GLY A 93 3.81 0.21 -19.39
C GLY A 93 3.07 1.56 -19.42
N THR A 94 3.85 2.64 -19.44
CA THR A 94 3.35 4.01 -19.51
C THR A 94 2.41 4.23 -20.69
N GLY A 95 1.30 4.93 -20.46
CA GLY A 95 0.31 5.27 -21.48
C GLY A 95 -0.70 4.17 -21.81
N ALA A 96 -0.55 2.96 -21.26
CA ALA A 96 -1.50 1.85 -21.46
C ALA A 96 -2.75 1.93 -20.57
N GLY A 97 -2.76 2.83 -19.57
CA GLY A 97 -3.84 2.95 -18.59
C GLY A 97 -3.70 1.98 -17.42
N ALA A 98 -4.83 1.56 -16.86
CA ALA A 98 -4.88 0.73 -15.67
C ALA A 98 -4.33 -0.69 -15.94
N GLY A 99 -3.31 -1.08 -15.19
CA GLY A 99 -2.78 -2.44 -15.19
C GLY A 99 -3.53 -3.38 -14.23
N PRO A 100 -3.28 -4.70 -14.31
CA PRO A 100 -3.90 -5.69 -13.42
C PRO A 100 -3.64 -5.45 -11.92
N ALA A 101 -2.55 -4.77 -11.54
CA ALA A 101 -2.28 -4.47 -10.14
C ALA A 101 -3.17 -3.37 -9.55
N CYS A 102 -3.87 -2.59 -10.38
CA CYS A 102 -4.71 -1.50 -9.91
C CYS A 102 -5.76 -1.98 -8.90
N GLY A 103 -5.75 -1.38 -7.71
CA GLY A 103 -6.69 -1.68 -6.63
C GLY A 103 -6.29 -2.85 -5.74
N THR A 104 -5.20 -3.56 -6.06
CA THR A 104 -4.65 -4.59 -5.18
C THR A 104 -4.09 -3.99 -3.90
N CYS A 105 -4.14 -4.75 -2.80
CA CYS A 105 -3.65 -4.31 -1.50
C CYS A 105 -2.43 -5.12 -1.06
N TRP A 106 -1.45 -4.43 -0.46
CA TRP A 106 -0.16 -5.00 -0.13
C TRP A 106 0.27 -4.59 1.27
N LYS A 107 0.62 -5.58 2.10
CA LYS A 107 1.24 -5.36 3.39
C LYS A 107 2.75 -5.19 3.19
N LEU A 108 3.26 -4.02 3.53
CA LEU A 108 4.66 -3.64 3.37
C LEU A 108 5.34 -3.63 4.73
N THR A 109 6.50 -4.26 4.83
CA THR A 109 7.35 -4.26 6.04
C THR A 109 8.74 -3.78 5.66
N ALA A 110 9.18 -2.66 6.22
CA ALA A 110 10.53 -2.15 6.04
C ALA A 110 11.47 -2.77 7.07
N SER A 111 12.66 -3.19 6.63
CA SER A 111 13.61 -3.92 7.48
C SER A 111 14.99 -3.27 7.54
N THR A 112 15.49 -2.75 6.41
CA THR A 112 16.80 -2.08 6.34
C THR A 112 16.73 -0.78 5.54
N ASP A 113 17.65 0.14 5.78
CA ASP A 113 17.91 1.26 4.88
C ASP A 113 18.63 0.80 3.59
N SER A 114 18.93 1.74 2.69
CA SER A 114 19.68 1.51 1.44
C SER A 114 21.12 1.04 1.65
N SER A 115 21.70 1.26 2.84
CA SER A 115 23.06 0.86 3.21
C SER A 115 23.09 -0.51 3.91
N GLY A 116 21.92 -1.11 4.15
CA GLY A 116 21.77 -2.39 4.83
C GLY A 116 21.69 -2.30 6.35
N ASN A 117 21.60 -1.10 6.93
CA ASN A 117 21.42 -0.95 8.38
C ASN A 117 19.98 -1.29 8.75
N SER A 118 19.79 -2.05 9.82
CA SER A 118 18.45 -2.43 10.29
C SER A 118 17.65 -1.20 10.76
N LEU A 119 16.39 -1.16 10.38
CA LEU A 119 15.44 -0.16 10.86
C LEU A 119 14.79 -0.66 12.15
N SER A 120 14.76 0.18 13.18
CA SER A 120 14.10 -0.09 14.46
C SER A 120 12.69 0.52 14.55
N PHE A 121 12.20 1.06 13.44
CA PHE A 121 10.96 1.82 13.32
C PHE A 121 10.17 1.37 12.08
N GLY A 122 8.90 1.77 12.01
CA GLY A 122 8.00 1.43 10.91
C GLY A 122 7.21 0.16 11.22
N ALA A 123 5.97 0.32 11.66
CA ALA A 123 5.04 -0.81 11.71
C ALA A 123 4.68 -1.21 10.26
N PRO A 124 4.37 -2.49 10.00
CA PRO A 124 3.85 -2.88 8.71
C PRO A 124 2.61 -2.06 8.36
N ILE A 125 2.56 -1.53 7.15
CA ILE A 125 1.39 -0.81 6.63
C ILE A 125 0.74 -1.62 5.52
N VAL A 126 -0.55 -1.41 5.30
CA VAL A 126 -1.22 -1.92 4.10
C VAL A 126 -1.47 -0.73 3.17
N VAL A 127 -1.02 -0.85 1.92
CA VAL A 127 -1.25 0.14 0.86
C VAL A 127 -2.15 -0.43 -0.20
N GLN A 128 -2.85 0.44 -0.94
CA GLN A 128 -3.53 0.09 -2.18
C GLN A 128 -2.76 0.64 -3.38
N VAL A 129 -2.59 -0.18 -4.42
CA VAL A 129 -1.92 0.24 -5.66
C VAL A 129 -2.86 1.14 -6.46
N THR A 130 -2.44 2.39 -6.67
CA THR A 130 -3.19 3.41 -7.43
C THR A 130 -2.45 3.89 -8.67
N ASN A 131 -1.16 3.56 -8.81
CA ASN A 131 -0.33 4.15 -9.85
C ASN A 131 0.78 3.19 -10.33
N LEU A 132 1.42 3.56 -11.44
CA LEU A 132 2.56 2.85 -12.03
C LEU A 132 3.87 3.54 -11.63
N CYS A 133 4.87 2.75 -11.21
CA CYS A 133 6.26 3.18 -11.22
C CYS A 133 6.93 2.62 -12.49
N PRO A 134 7.19 3.46 -13.50
CA PRO A 134 7.63 3.02 -14.83
C PRO A 134 9.10 2.58 -14.84
N ALA A 135 9.39 1.56 -15.65
CA ALA A 135 10.74 1.02 -15.79
C ALA A 135 11.69 1.95 -16.56
N GLU A 136 11.17 2.71 -17.54
CA GLU A 136 11.99 3.52 -18.45
C GLU A 136 12.68 4.72 -17.77
N SER A 137 12.10 5.24 -16.69
CA SER A 137 12.61 6.42 -16.00
C SER A 137 13.10 6.12 -14.58
N ASN A 138 12.86 4.92 -14.06
CA ASN A 138 13.26 4.55 -12.71
C ASN A 138 13.86 3.13 -12.65
N PRO A 139 15.20 3.00 -12.52
CA PRO A 139 15.87 1.72 -12.38
C PRO A 139 15.39 0.88 -11.17
N LEU A 140 14.83 1.51 -10.14
CA LEU A 140 14.25 0.80 -8.99
C LEU A 140 13.02 -0.01 -9.38
N CYS A 141 12.35 0.36 -10.47
CA CYS A 141 11.10 -0.20 -10.96
C CYS A 141 11.28 -0.99 -12.27
N ALA A 142 12.52 -1.21 -12.70
CA ALA A 142 12.90 -1.85 -13.95
C ALA A 142 13.25 -3.35 -13.79
N GLN A 143 12.64 -4.04 -12.82
CA GLN A 143 12.86 -5.47 -12.63
C GLN A 143 12.39 -6.28 -13.84
N ASN A 144 13.20 -7.26 -14.24
CA ASN A 144 12.83 -8.19 -15.31
C ASN A 144 11.93 -9.31 -14.76
N GLY A 145 10.61 -9.07 -14.76
CA GLY A 145 9.61 -9.97 -14.17
C GLY A 145 9.71 -10.05 -12.64
N LEU A 146 8.96 -10.98 -12.04
CA LEU A 146 8.89 -11.13 -10.57
C LEU A 146 10.08 -11.89 -9.97
N THR A 147 10.90 -12.53 -10.81
CA THR A 147 12.13 -13.24 -10.38
C THR A 147 13.37 -12.37 -10.50
N GLY A 148 13.35 -11.33 -11.35
CA GLY A 148 14.42 -10.34 -11.45
C GLY A 148 14.46 -9.44 -10.22
N THR A 149 15.57 -8.72 -10.04
CA THR A 149 15.75 -7.78 -8.94
C THR A 149 16.34 -6.46 -9.41
N ASN A 150 16.06 -5.38 -8.68
CA ASN A 150 16.75 -4.10 -8.85
C ASN A 150 18.13 -4.10 -8.13
N GLN A 151 18.81 -2.95 -8.11
CA GLN A 151 20.14 -2.78 -7.52
C GLN A 151 20.21 -3.01 -6.01
N TYR A 152 19.08 -3.04 -5.32
CA TYR A 152 18.98 -3.37 -3.90
C TYR A 152 18.56 -4.83 -3.66
N GLY A 153 18.51 -5.64 -4.71
CA GLY A 153 18.08 -7.03 -4.67
C GLY A 153 16.59 -7.19 -4.39
N ALA A 154 15.75 -6.20 -4.74
CA ALA A 154 14.31 -6.26 -4.54
C ALA A 154 13.58 -6.64 -5.84
N ASN A 155 12.65 -7.58 -5.73
CA ASN A 155 11.81 -8.06 -6.84
C ASN A 155 10.75 -7.05 -7.25
N LEU A 156 10.27 -6.27 -6.28
CA LEU A 156 9.27 -5.22 -6.47
C LEU A 156 9.80 -3.89 -5.92
N ASN A 157 9.31 -2.78 -6.45
CA ASN A 157 9.43 -1.48 -5.79
C ASN A 157 8.04 -0.88 -5.57
N PHE A 158 7.82 -0.37 -4.36
CA PHE A 158 6.65 0.43 -4.04
C PHE A 158 7.10 1.87 -3.79
N ASP A 159 6.64 2.77 -4.66
CA ASP A 159 6.83 4.20 -4.47
C ASP A 159 5.65 4.74 -3.67
N LEU A 160 5.88 5.10 -2.41
CA LEU A 160 4.81 5.45 -1.48
C LEU A 160 4.33 6.87 -1.71
N CYS A 161 3.01 7.04 -1.82
CA CYS A 161 2.43 8.35 -2.01
C CYS A 161 2.50 9.16 -0.71
N ILE A 162 3.30 10.23 -0.70
CA ILE A 162 3.45 11.17 0.43
C ILE A 162 2.11 11.80 0.78
N ASP A 163 1.33 12.19 -0.23
CA ASP A 163 0.04 12.87 -0.07
C ASP A 163 -1.05 11.97 0.55
N SER A 164 -0.86 10.64 0.53
CA SER A 164 -1.72 9.67 1.25
C SER A 164 -1.27 9.44 2.70
N GLY A 165 -0.10 9.94 3.09
CA GLY A 165 0.56 9.66 4.36
C GLY A 165 1.29 8.31 4.42
N ALA A 166 1.33 7.53 3.32
CA ALA A 166 1.96 6.21 3.29
C ALA A 166 3.46 6.26 3.59
N SER A 167 4.16 7.23 3.00
CA SER A 167 5.61 7.45 3.23
C SER A 167 5.88 7.72 4.72
N ALA A 168 5.16 8.66 5.33
CA ALA A 168 5.33 8.98 6.75
C ALA A 168 5.02 7.79 7.68
N ALA A 169 4.05 6.95 7.30
CA ALA A 169 3.69 5.77 8.08
C ALA A 169 4.76 4.67 8.04
N LEU A 170 5.42 4.46 6.89
CA LEU A 170 6.47 3.44 6.77
C LEU A 170 7.85 3.95 7.24
N PHE A 171 8.26 5.15 6.82
CA PHE A 171 9.60 5.70 7.10
C PHE A 171 9.69 6.49 8.42
N GLY A 172 8.56 6.93 8.99
CA GLY A 172 8.55 7.81 10.15
C GLY A 172 9.24 9.15 9.90
N SER A 173 9.82 9.74 10.94
CA SER A 173 10.51 11.04 10.90
C SER A 173 12.04 10.91 10.79
N THR A 174 12.52 9.81 10.21
CA THR A 174 13.93 9.37 10.37
C THR A 174 14.86 9.87 9.27
N GLY A 175 14.30 10.43 8.18
CA GLY A 175 15.06 10.89 7.02
C GLY A 175 15.50 9.76 6.07
N VAL A 176 15.06 8.52 6.30
CA VAL A 176 15.28 7.42 5.37
C VAL A 176 14.37 7.59 4.15
N GLY A 177 14.95 7.87 2.98
CA GLY A 177 14.23 8.01 1.72
C GLY A 177 14.15 6.72 0.88
N LEU A 178 14.86 5.66 1.30
CA LEU A 178 14.80 4.34 0.68
C LEU A 178 14.99 3.24 1.73
N ALA A 179 14.07 2.29 1.77
CA ALA A 179 14.17 1.11 2.60
C ALA A 179 13.99 -0.17 1.78
N VAL A 180 14.42 -1.29 2.35
CA VAL A 180 14.26 -2.63 1.78
C VAL A 180 13.62 -3.52 2.83
N GLY A 181 12.74 -4.42 2.39
CA GLY A 181 12.09 -5.39 3.26
C GLY A 181 11.19 -6.32 2.46
N SER A 182 9.97 -6.56 2.93
CA SER A 182 9.03 -7.49 2.31
C SER A 182 7.70 -6.83 1.92
N ALA A 183 7.11 -7.33 0.83
CA ALA A 183 5.77 -7.00 0.38
C ALA A 183 4.95 -8.28 0.19
N GLU A 184 3.78 -8.33 0.82
CA GLU A 184 2.84 -9.45 0.74
C GLU A 184 1.51 -8.96 0.20
N GLN A 185 1.01 -9.57 -0.87
CA GLN A 185 -0.33 -9.28 -1.33
C GLN A 185 -1.33 -9.78 -0.29
N VAL A 186 -2.27 -8.92 0.09
CA VAL A 186 -3.30 -9.21 1.11
C VAL A 186 -4.68 -8.85 0.59
N ASP A 187 -5.70 -9.41 1.23
CA ASP A 187 -7.07 -8.99 0.99
C ASP A 187 -7.27 -7.53 1.42
N CYS A 188 -7.96 -6.75 0.59
CA CYS A 188 -8.18 -5.33 0.85
C CYS A 188 -9.06 -5.05 2.08
N SER A 189 -9.68 -6.06 2.70
CA SER A 189 -10.24 -5.94 4.05
C SER A 189 -9.21 -5.58 5.13
N SER A 190 -7.92 -5.84 4.86
CA SER A 190 -6.81 -5.40 5.72
C SER A 190 -6.36 -3.96 5.46
N TRP A 191 -6.87 -3.33 4.40
CA TRP A 191 -6.59 -1.94 4.05
C TRP A 191 -7.70 -1.02 4.58
N SER A 192 -7.32 0.13 5.14
CA SER A 192 -8.26 1.12 5.67
C SER A 192 -8.24 2.39 4.83
N GLY A 193 -9.33 2.65 4.12
CA GLY A 193 -9.46 3.79 3.22
C GLY A 193 -10.74 3.74 2.39
N LYS A 194 -10.88 4.71 1.50
CA LYS A 194 -11.93 4.75 0.47
C LYS A 194 -11.32 5.18 -0.85
N VAL A 195 -11.65 4.47 -1.93
CA VAL A 195 -11.30 4.86 -3.30
C VAL A 195 -12.18 6.03 -3.76
N VAL A 196 -11.57 6.99 -4.46
CA VAL A 196 -12.24 8.10 -5.13
C VAL A 196 -11.82 8.09 -6.60
N SER A 197 -12.80 8.03 -7.49
CA SER A 197 -12.66 8.00 -8.95
C SER A 197 -13.38 9.17 -9.56
#